data_AF-A0AA91D7Z2-F1
#
_entry.id   AF-A0AA91D7Z2-F1
#
_cell.length_a   1.000
_cell.length_b   1.000
_cell.length_c   1.000
_cell.angle_alpha   90.00
_cell.angle_beta   90.00
_cell.angle_gamma   90.00
#
_symmetry.space_group_name_H-M   'P 1'
#
loop_
_entity.id
_entity.type
_entity.pdbx_description
1 polymer ?
#
loop_
_entity_poly.entity_id
_entity_poly.type
_entity_poly.pdbx_seq_one_letter_code
_entity_poly.pdbx_strand_id
1 'polypeptide(L)'
;MQELTDKPLFAALQYARSQDEQAGRAILERFQTRQPAFAQTLFSVFPSTMVDLDQAMAHLFMDLCFDVIAVYEHAFGKVPDQRIVGNRWFEERAERLDQEMKLTGKPNTTANSNDQDRQTDLVNFLHAAIDQQPCPSIDAVRLAKTMIFTTVQLFDALYDAAESSHPLDH
;
A
#
# COMPACT_ATOMS: atom_id res chain seq x y z
N MET A 1 10.24 11.52 2.67
CA MET A 1 8.81 11.60 3.06
C MET A 1 8.55 11.98 4.53
N GLN A 2 7.50 12.77 4.80
CA GLN A 2 6.97 13.13 6.14
C GLN A 2 5.81 12.20 6.55
N GLU A 3 5.74 11.80 7.82
CA GLU A 3 4.64 10.99 8.37
C GLU A 3 3.28 11.74 8.34
N LEU A 4 2.20 11.03 7.99
CA LEU A 4 0.84 11.56 8.06
C LEU A 4 0.25 11.34 9.47
N THR A 5 0.33 12.36 10.33
CA THR A 5 -0.26 12.34 11.68
C THR A 5 -1.51 13.20 11.77
N ASP A 6 -2.53 12.77 12.51
CA ASP A 6 -3.72 13.57 12.86
C ASP A 6 -4.50 14.17 11.65
N LYS A 7 -4.36 15.47 11.39
CA LYS A 7 -5.23 16.24 10.49
C LYS A 7 -4.98 15.99 9.00
N PRO A 8 -3.73 15.97 8.50
CA PRO A 8 -3.45 15.64 7.10
C PRO A 8 -3.85 14.21 6.74
N LEU A 9 -3.67 13.25 7.66
CA LEU A 9 -4.14 11.88 7.47
C LEU A 9 -5.65 11.83 7.34
N PHE A 10 -6.37 12.45 8.29
CA PHE A 10 -7.83 12.46 8.25
C PHE A 10 -8.38 13.16 7.01
N ALA A 11 -7.76 14.28 6.60
CA ALA A 11 -8.14 14.98 5.37
C ALA A 11 -7.90 14.14 4.12
N ALA A 12 -6.78 13.42 4.04
CA ALA A 12 -6.47 12.53 2.93
C ALA A 12 -7.42 11.31 2.87
N LEU A 13 -7.76 10.73 4.02
CA LEU A 13 -8.75 9.65 4.11
C LEU A 13 -10.15 10.14 3.72
N GLN A 14 -10.55 11.33 4.16
CA GLN A 14 -11.81 11.95 3.77
C GLN A 14 -11.84 12.25 2.26
N TYR A 15 -10.72 12.71 1.70
CA TYR A 15 -10.55 12.87 0.26
C TYR A 15 -10.78 11.53 -0.45
N ALA A 16 -10.08 10.46 -0.06
CA ALA A 16 -10.23 9.13 -0.68
C ALA A 16 -11.68 8.65 -0.67
N ARG A 17 -12.37 8.79 0.47
CA ARG A 17 -13.76 8.36 0.64
C ARG A 17 -14.81 9.27 0.00
N SER A 18 -14.44 10.48 -0.40
CA SER A 18 -15.34 11.44 -1.07
C SER A 18 -15.25 11.39 -2.59
N GLN A 19 -14.34 10.57 -3.14
CA GLN A 19 -14.24 10.42 -4.59
C GLN A 19 -15.49 9.76 -5.16
N ASP A 20 -16.05 10.37 -6.20
CA ASP A 20 -17.05 9.71 -7.01
C ASP A 20 -16.42 8.63 -7.90
N GLU A 21 -17.25 7.82 -8.53
CA GLU A 21 -16.79 6.70 -9.35
C GLU A 21 -15.89 7.15 -10.52
N GLN A 22 -16.16 8.32 -11.11
CA GLN A 22 -15.40 8.83 -12.24
C GLN A 22 -14.00 9.32 -11.78
N ALA A 23 -13.95 10.06 -10.67
CA ALA A 23 -12.71 10.52 -10.07
C ALA A 23 -11.86 9.34 -9.57
N GLY A 24 -12.49 8.34 -8.94
CA GLY A 24 -11.83 7.11 -8.49
C GLY A 24 -11.22 6.33 -9.65
N ARG A 25 -11.95 6.14 -10.76
CA ARG A 25 -11.39 5.52 -11.97
C ARG A 25 -10.20 6.30 -12.52
N ALA A 26 -10.28 7.63 -12.54
CA ALA A 26 -9.17 8.45 -13.05
C ALA A 26 -7.91 8.32 -12.18
N ILE A 27 -8.05 8.19 -10.85
CA ILE A 27 -6.92 7.91 -9.93
C ILE A 27 -6.30 6.55 -10.27
N LEU A 28 -7.13 5.51 -10.39
CA LEU A 28 -6.67 4.15 -10.71
C LEU A 28 -5.99 4.08 -12.07
N GLU A 29 -6.56 4.69 -13.11
CA GLU A 29 -5.98 4.73 -14.45
C GLU A 29 -4.61 5.44 -14.45
N ARG A 30 -4.48 6.54 -13.70
CA ARG A 30 -3.19 7.23 -13.55
C ARG A 30 -2.17 6.35 -12.85
N PHE A 31 -2.56 5.66 -11.78
CA PHE A 31 -1.68 4.74 -11.06
C PHE A 31 -1.23 3.58 -11.96
N GLN A 32 -2.15 2.92 -12.64
CA GLN A 32 -1.86 1.83 -13.58
C GLN A 32 -0.94 2.26 -14.73
N THR A 33 -1.14 3.47 -15.25
CA THR A 33 -0.29 4.00 -16.33
C THR A 33 1.14 4.28 -15.86
N ARG A 34 1.29 4.80 -14.63
CA ARG A 34 2.59 5.22 -14.08
C ARG A 34 3.37 4.08 -13.43
N GLN A 35 2.67 3.11 -12.86
CA GLN A 35 3.24 1.98 -12.11
C GLN A 35 2.53 0.67 -12.49
N PRO A 36 2.59 0.24 -13.77
CA PRO A 36 1.85 -0.92 -14.26
C PRO A 36 2.20 -2.22 -13.54
N ALA A 37 3.49 -2.47 -13.25
CA ALA A 37 3.91 -3.67 -12.53
C ALA A 37 3.37 -3.68 -11.09
N PHE A 38 3.40 -2.53 -10.42
CA PHE A 38 2.90 -2.42 -9.05
C PHE A 38 1.38 -2.56 -9.00
N ALA A 39 0.67 -1.93 -9.94
CA ALA A 39 -0.78 -2.07 -10.05
C ALA A 39 -1.21 -3.52 -10.31
N GLN A 40 -0.49 -4.25 -11.17
CA GLN A 40 -0.74 -5.67 -11.38
C GLN A 40 -0.59 -6.48 -10.09
N THR A 41 0.44 -6.19 -9.29
CA THR A 41 0.64 -6.88 -8.01
C THR A 41 -0.50 -6.60 -7.03
N LEU A 42 -0.90 -5.33 -6.86
CA LEU A 42 -1.94 -4.93 -5.89
C LEU A 42 -3.35 -5.39 -6.27
N PHE A 43 -3.70 -5.35 -7.55
CA PHE A 43 -5.07 -5.60 -7.99
C PHE A 43 -5.30 -6.99 -8.59
N SER A 44 -4.24 -7.78 -8.78
CA SER A 44 -4.38 -9.15 -9.29
C SER A 44 -3.65 -10.16 -8.42
N VAL A 45 -2.35 -9.97 -8.16
CA VAL A 45 -1.57 -10.99 -7.44
C VAL A 45 -2.02 -11.11 -5.99
N PHE A 46 -2.03 -10.02 -5.22
CA PHE A 46 -2.40 -10.06 -3.80
C PHE A 46 -3.84 -10.53 -3.56
N PRO A 47 -4.88 -9.97 -4.24
CA PRO A 47 -6.25 -10.43 -4.03
C PRO A 47 -6.44 -11.91 -4.40
N SER A 48 -5.73 -12.41 -5.43
CA SER A 48 -5.84 -13.83 -5.83
C SER A 48 -5.38 -14.80 -4.74
N THR A 49 -4.44 -14.40 -3.89
CA THR A 49 -4.02 -15.22 -2.74
C THR A 49 -4.99 -15.19 -1.57
N MET A 50 -5.86 -14.16 -1.51
CA MET A 50 -6.86 -14.01 -0.45
C MET A 50 -8.21 -14.60 -0.84
N VAL A 51 -8.57 -14.62 -2.13
CA VAL A 51 -9.89 -15.07 -2.61
C VAL A 51 -10.17 -16.54 -2.23
N ASP A 52 -9.12 -17.35 -2.17
CA ASP A 52 -9.19 -18.76 -1.76
C ASP A 52 -9.47 -18.92 -0.25
N LEU A 53 -9.18 -17.89 0.56
CA LEU A 53 -9.42 -17.88 2.00
C LEU A 53 -10.74 -17.20 2.34
N ASP A 54 -10.99 -16.01 1.78
CA ASP A 54 -12.22 -15.24 1.96
C ASP A 54 -12.36 -14.16 0.86
N GLN A 55 -13.39 -14.30 0.02
CA GLN A 55 -13.65 -13.37 -1.08
C GLN A 55 -14.01 -11.96 -0.60
N ALA A 56 -14.75 -11.83 0.51
CA ALA A 56 -15.16 -10.53 1.02
C ALA A 56 -13.95 -9.75 1.57
N MET A 57 -12.99 -10.45 2.17
CA MET A 57 -11.71 -9.90 2.60
C MET A 57 -10.86 -9.47 1.40
N ALA A 58 -10.82 -10.26 0.32
CA ALA A 58 -10.11 -9.90 -0.90
C ALA A 58 -10.68 -8.62 -1.55
N HIS A 59 -12.01 -8.46 -1.57
CA HIS A 59 -12.65 -7.23 -2.05
C HIS A 59 -12.32 -6.03 -1.15
N LEU A 60 -12.43 -6.18 0.17
CA LEU A 60 -12.06 -5.13 1.12
C LEU A 60 -10.60 -4.72 0.95
N PHE A 61 -9.69 -5.68 0.75
CA PHE A 61 -8.29 -5.38 0.51
C PHE A 61 -8.09 -4.48 -0.72
N MET A 62 -8.80 -4.74 -1.83
CA MET A 62 -8.73 -3.88 -3.02
C MET A 62 -9.24 -2.47 -2.74
N ASP A 63 -10.33 -2.33 -1.97
CA ASP A 63 -10.85 -1.01 -1.56
C ASP A 63 -9.83 -0.26 -0.70
N LEU A 64 -9.17 -0.95 0.23
CA LEU A 64 -8.12 -0.36 1.06
C LEU A 64 -6.87 0.01 0.25
N CYS A 65 -6.51 -0.76 -0.78
CA CYS A 65 -5.45 -0.37 -1.71
C CYS A 65 -5.80 0.92 -2.47
N PHE A 66 -7.05 1.09 -2.88
CA PHE A 66 -7.50 2.35 -3.47
C PHE A 66 -7.37 3.51 -2.48
N ASP A 67 -7.81 3.33 -1.23
CA ASP A 67 -7.67 4.34 -0.19
C ASP A 67 -6.21 4.76 -0.01
N VAL A 68 -5.27 3.80 0.01
CA VAL A 68 -3.83 4.09 0.07
C VAL A 68 -3.38 4.91 -1.14
N ILE A 69 -3.72 4.51 -2.37
CA ILE A 69 -3.34 5.26 -3.58
C ILE A 69 -3.85 6.69 -3.52
N ALA A 70 -5.13 6.88 -3.17
CA ALA A 70 -5.76 8.18 -3.11
C ALA A 70 -5.18 9.06 -1.99
N VAL A 71 -4.89 8.48 -0.82
CA VAL A 71 -4.23 9.19 0.30
C VAL A 71 -2.85 9.67 -0.11
N TYR A 72 -2.03 8.80 -0.71
CA TYR A 72 -0.68 9.17 -1.13
C TYR A 72 -0.69 10.21 -2.25
N GLU A 73 -1.58 10.07 -3.24
CA GLU A 73 -1.70 11.05 -4.33
C GLU A 73 -2.12 12.43 -3.80
N HIS A 74 -3.00 12.47 -2.80
CA HIS A 74 -3.46 13.70 -2.18
C HIS A 74 -2.39 14.35 -1.29
N ALA A 75 -1.70 13.55 -0.47
CA ALA A 75 -0.78 14.05 0.53
C ALA A 75 0.62 14.38 -0.01
N PHE A 76 1.14 13.56 -0.91
CA PHE A 76 2.51 13.66 -1.43
C PHE A 76 2.56 14.04 -2.91
N GLY A 77 1.40 14.21 -3.54
CA GLY A 77 1.30 14.54 -4.96
C GLY A 77 1.31 13.31 -5.86
N LYS A 78 1.36 13.55 -7.17
CA LYS A 78 1.19 12.50 -8.19
C LYS A 78 2.15 11.33 -7.97
N VAL A 79 1.61 10.12 -8.14
CA VAL A 79 2.38 8.88 -8.10
C VAL A 79 3.64 9.00 -8.97
N PRO A 80 4.83 8.65 -8.45
CA PRO A 80 6.06 8.66 -9.23
C PRO A 80 5.94 7.77 -10.47
N ASP A 81 6.57 8.17 -11.57
CA ASP A 81 6.59 7.37 -12.80
C ASP A 81 7.66 6.27 -12.69
N GLN A 82 7.31 5.04 -13.08
CA GLN A 82 8.22 3.89 -13.07
C GLN A 82 9.50 4.18 -13.87
N ARG A 83 9.44 5.03 -14.90
CA ARG A 83 10.61 5.44 -15.70
C ARG A 83 11.62 6.28 -14.91
N ILE A 84 11.17 6.99 -13.88
CA ILE A 84 12.02 7.86 -13.04
C ILE A 84 12.67 7.04 -11.92
N VAL A 85 11.88 6.17 -11.27
CA VAL A 85 12.35 5.34 -10.15
C VAL A 85 13.17 4.14 -10.63
N GLY A 86 12.94 3.69 -11.86
CA GLY A 86 13.62 2.55 -12.47
C GLY A 86 13.03 1.20 -12.03
N ASN A 87 13.06 0.22 -12.93
CA ASN A 87 12.51 -1.12 -12.67
C ASN A 87 13.21 -1.85 -11.53
N ARG A 88 14.48 -1.52 -11.30
CA ARG A 88 15.33 -2.18 -10.30
C ARG A 88 14.81 -1.99 -8.87
N TRP A 89 14.26 -0.82 -8.55
CA TRP A 89 13.63 -0.58 -7.25
C TRP A 89 12.48 -1.57 -7.00
N PHE A 90 11.64 -1.79 -8.01
CA PHE A 90 10.49 -2.69 -7.90
C PHE A 90 10.96 -4.14 -7.77
N GLU A 91 11.95 -4.56 -8.56
CA GLU A 91 12.54 -5.91 -8.51
C GLU A 91 13.17 -6.20 -7.14
N GLU A 92 14.03 -5.31 -6.63
CA GLU A 92 14.68 -5.46 -5.32
C GLU A 92 13.65 -5.51 -4.17
N ARG A 93 12.54 -4.78 -4.31
CA ARG A 93 11.49 -4.74 -3.30
C ARG A 93 10.54 -5.93 -3.40
N ALA A 94 10.26 -6.42 -4.61
CA ALA A 94 9.51 -7.66 -4.85
C ALA A 94 10.27 -8.89 -4.34
N GLU A 95 11.60 -8.96 -4.56
CA GLU A 95 12.44 -10.02 -4.00
C GLU A 95 12.44 -10.01 -2.46
N ARG A 96 12.53 -8.82 -1.85
CA ARG A 96 12.44 -8.70 -0.39
C ARG A 96 11.10 -9.15 0.15
N LEU A 97 10.01 -8.77 -0.53
CA LEU A 97 8.67 -9.21 -0.16
C LEU A 97 8.50 -10.73 -0.30
N ASP A 98 8.98 -11.32 -1.39
CA ASP A 98 8.94 -12.79 -1.59
C ASP A 98 9.73 -13.51 -0.48
N GLN A 99 10.86 -12.96 -0.04
CA GLN A 99 11.60 -13.48 1.11
C GLN A 99 10.80 -13.35 2.42
N GLU A 100 10.16 -12.20 2.68
CA GLU A 100 9.31 -11.99 3.86
C GLU A 100 8.08 -12.92 3.87
N MET A 101 7.45 -13.13 2.70
CA MET A 101 6.32 -14.06 2.52
C MET A 101 6.73 -15.53 2.65
N LYS A 102 7.97 -15.90 2.28
CA LYS A 102 8.51 -17.25 2.53
C LYS A 102 8.88 -17.49 3.98
N LEU A 103 9.26 -16.44 4.71
CA LEU A 103 9.64 -16.50 6.13
C LEU A 103 8.44 -16.50 7.09
N THR A 104 7.24 -16.17 6.62
CA THR A 104 6.01 -16.09 7.44
C THR A 104 5.48 -17.45 7.93
N GLY A 105 6.22 -18.56 7.70
CA GLY A 105 6.06 -19.82 8.41
C GLY A 105 6.50 -19.78 9.90
N LYS A 106 7.11 -18.68 10.38
CA LYS A 106 7.38 -18.44 11.80
C LYS A 106 7.12 -16.97 12.18
N PRO A 107 6.35 -16.69 13.25
CA PRO A 107 6.13 -15.34 13.72
C PRO A 107 7.39 -14.86 14.45
N ASN A 108 8.33 -14.25 13.72
CA ASN A 108 9.37 -13.47 14.35
C ASN A 108 8.89 -12.02 14.48
N THR A 109 8.27 -11.74 15.62
CA THR A 109 8.15 -10.42 16.23
C THR A 109 9.56 -9.91 16.59
N THR A 110 10.40 -9.62 15.59
CA THR A 110 11.70 -8.96 15.78
C THR A 110 12.18 -8.37 14.44
N ALA A 111 11.40 -7.48 13.84
CA ALA A 111 11.94 -6.49 12.92
C ALA A 111 12.27 -5.25 13.77
N ASN A 112 13.54 -4.86 13.77
CA ASN A 112 14.09 -3.78 14.59
C ASN A 112 13.32 -2.46 14.40
N SER A 113 12.79 -1.96 15.51
CA SER A 113 11.81 -0.88 15.64
C SER A 113 12.32 0.55 15.39
N ASN A 114 13.30 0.77 14.51
CA ASN A 114 13.88 2.12 14.36
C ASN A 114 13.81 2.76 12.97
N ASP A 115 13.42 2.04 11.90
CA ASP A 115 13.34 2.63 10.54
C ASP A 115 12.02 2.34 9.79
N GLN A 116 11.08 1.58 10.37
CA GLN A 116 10.07 0.87 9.56
C GLN A 116 8.61 1.36 9.68
N ASP A 117 8.31 2.31 10.57
CA ASP A 117 6.93 2.67 10.93
C ASP A 117 6.63 4.15 10.63
N ARG A 118 6.95 4.61 9.41
CA ARG A 118 6.74 6.00 8.98
C ARG A 118 5.27 6.40 8.75
N GLN A 119 4.35 5.44 8.68
CA GLN A 119 2.91 5.67 8.46
C GLN A 119 2.07 4.84 9.43
N THR A 120 2.47 4.85 10.71
CA THR A 120 1.87 4.02 11.76
C THR A 120 0.36 4.26 11.88
N ASP A 121 -0.07 5.52 11.83
CA ASP A 121 -1.48 5.88 11.98
C ASP A 121 -2.34 5.43 10.79
N LEU A 122 -1.82 5.52 9.56
CA LEU A 122 -2.50 5.01 8.37
C LEU A 122 -2.61 3.49 8.43
N VAL A 123 -1.53 2.79 8.79
CA VAL A 123 -1.55 1.32 8.95
C VAL A 123 -2.56 0.90 10.01
N ASN A 124 -2.58 1.57 11.16
CA ASN A 124 -3.53 1.29 12.23
C ASN A 124 -4.98 1.51 11.78
N PHE A 125 -5.25 2.58 11.02
CA PHE A 125 -6.57 2.83 10.44
C PHE A 125 -7.00 1.69 9.49
N LEU A 126 -6.12 1.27 8.58
CA LEU A 126 -6.40 0.21 7.62
C LEU A 126 -6.57 -1.15 8.32
N HIS A 127 -5.77 -1.44 9.35
CA HIS A 127 -5.91 -2.63 10.18
C HIS A 127 -7.23 -2.65 10.95
N ALA A 128 -7.67 -1.51 11.47
CA ALA A 128 -8.97 -1.39 12.14
C ALA A 128 -10.13 -1.64 11.16
N ALA A 129 -10.01 -1.17 9.91
CA ALA A 129 -11.01 -1.46 8.87
C ALA A 129 -11.09 -2.97 8.56
N ILE A 130 -9.94 -3.65 8.51
CA ILE A 130 -9.87 -5.12 8.33
C ILE A 130 -10.49 -5.85 9.53
N ASP A 131 -10.21 -5.43 10.76
CA ASP A 131 -10.75 -6.06 11.98
C ASP A 131 -12.27 -5.90 12.11
N GLN A 132 -12.84 -4.85 11.54
CA GLN A 132 -14.28 -4.62 11.54
C GLN A 132 -15.03 -5.48 10.52
N GLN A 133 -14.33 -6.06 9.54
CA GLN A 133 -14.93 -6.91 8.53
C GLN A 133 -15.26 -8.28 9.12
N PRO A 134 -16.53 -8.72 9.09
CA PRO A 134 -16.89 -10.06 9.55
C PRO A 134 -16.23 -11.11 8.65
N CYS A 135 -15.17 -11.76 9.17
CA CYS A 135 -14.47 -12.82 8.46
C CYS A 135 -14.25 -14.02 9.40
N PRO A 136 -14.67 -15.22 9.02
CA PRO A 136 -14.47 -16.42 9.84
C PRO A 136 -13.02 -16.91 9.83
N SER A 137 -12.22 -16.52 8.83
CA SER A 137 -10.84 -16.98 8.65
C SER A 137 -9.85 -16.02 9.30
N ILE A 138 -9.29 -16.44 10.44
CA ILE A 138 -8.22 -15.71 11.13
C ILE A 138 -6.98 -15.56 10.22
N ASP A 139 -6.73 -16.56 9.37
CA ASP A 139 -5.60 -16.53 8.43
C ASP A 139 -5.83 -15.52 7.30
N ALA A 140 -7.08 -15.36 6.80
CA ALA A 140 -7.42 -14.32 5.83
C ALA A 140 -7.23 -12.91 6.41
N VAL A 141 -7.69 -12.68 7.64
CA VAL A 141 -7.52 -11.41 8.37
C VAL A 141 -6.04 -11.09 8.55
N ARG A 142 -5.23 -12.07 8.98
CA ARG A 142 -3.79 -11.90 9.14
C ARG A 142 -3.11 -11.60 7.81
N LEU A 143 -3.44 -12.34 6.76
CA LEU A 143 -2.87 -12.15 5.43
C LEU A 143 -3.19 -10.75 4.90
N ALA A 144 -4.46 -10.30 5.01
CA ALA A 144 -4.88 -8.97 4.61
C ALA A 144 -4.10 -7.87 5.34
N LYS A 145 -3.92 -8.00 6.66
CA LYS A 145 -3.13 -7.06 7.47
C LYS A 145 -1.66 -7.01 7.06
N THR A 146 -1.06 -8.15 6.77
CA THR A 146 0.32 -8.22 6.30
C THR A 146 0.45 -7.56 4.93
N MET A 147 -0.42 -7.91 3.98
CA MET A 147 -0.35 -7.35 2.62
C MET A 147 -0.65 -5.85 2.57
N ILE A 148 -1.56 -5.34 3.41
CA ILE A 148 -1.85 -3.90 3.43
C ILE A 148 -0.68 -3.12 4.04
N PHE A 149 -0.05 -3.66 5.09
CA PHE A 149 1.16 -3.08 5.67
C PHE A 149 2.29 -3.04 4.63
N THR A 150 2.53 -4.16 3.94
CA THR A 150 3.47 -4.21 2.82
C THR A 150 3.14 -3.16 1.76
N THR A 151 1.86 -3.01 1.40
CA THR A 151 1.42 -2.03 0.41
C THR A 151 1.80 -0.61 0.83
N VAL A 152 1.51 -0.21 2.07
CA VAL A 152 1.91 1.11 2.59
C VAL A 152 3.42 1.30 2.51
N GLN A 153 4.21 0.31 2.95
CA GLN A 153 5.66 0.39 2.86
C GLN A 153 6.21 0.46 1.43
N LEU A 154 5.53 -0.16 0.46
CA LEU A 154 5.88 -0.05 -0.95
C LEU A 154 5.66 1.37 -1.46
N PHE A 155 4.57 2.02 -1.05
CA PHE A 155 4.31 3.42 -1.36
C PHE A 155 5.33 4.36 -0.69
N ASP A 156 5.65 4.15 0.59
CA ASP A 156 6.70 4.89 1.29
C ASP A 156 8.02 4.85 0.49
N ALA A 157 8.46 3.63 0.16
CA ALA A 157 9.70 3.42 -0.58
C ALA A 157 9.65 3.99 -2.01
N LEU A 158 8.50 3.94 -2.67
CA LEU A 158 8.33 4.46 -4.04
C LEU A 158 8.58 5.98 -4.08
N TYR A 159 7.96 6.70 -3.15
CA TYR A 159 8.07 8.16 -3.08
C TYR A 159 9.44 8.60 -2.54
N ASP A 160 10.03 7.88 -1.57
CA ASP A 160 11.41 8.16 -1.12
C ASP A 160 12.45 7.94 -2.25
N ALA A 161 12.28 6.90 -3.06
CA ALA A 161 13.14 6.65 -4.22
C ALA A 161 12.99 7.73 -5.30
N ALA A 162 11.77 8.25 -5.50
CA ALA A 162 11.51 9.36 -6.40
C ALA A 162 12.15 10.67 -5.91
N GLU A 163 12.05 10.97 -4.61
CA GLU A 163 12.75 12.11 -3.97
C GLU A 163 14.26 12.00 -4.17
N SER A 164 14.82 10.80 -4.00
CA SER A 164 16.27 10.55 -4.16
C SER A 164 16.75 10.61 -5.61
N SER A 165 15.87 10.34 -6.58
CA SER A 165 16.15 10.37 -8.02
C SER A 165 16.01 11.76 -8.64
N HIS A 166 15.52 12.74 -7.86
CA HIS A 166 15.66 14.16 -8.16
C HIS A 166 16.80 14.73 -7.31
N PRO A 167 18.07 14.70 -7.78
CA PRO A 167 19.06 15.56 -7.17
C PRO A 167 18.58 17.00 -7.37
N LEU A 168 18.35 17.70 -6.26
CA LEU A 168 18.14 19.14 -6.23
C LEU A 168 19.26 19.80 -7.06
N ASP A 169 18.89 20.38 -8.20
CA ASP A 169 19.63 21.49 -8.79
C ASP A 169 19.57 22.65 -7.78
N HIS A 170 20.57 22.72 -6.90
CA HIS A 170 20.87 23.89 -6.08
C HIS A 170 22.35 24.22 -6.16
#